data_AF-A0A6A3D008-F1
#
_entry.id   AF-A0A6A3D008-F1
#
_cell.length_a   1.000
_cell.length_b   1.000
_cell.length_c   1.000
_cell.angle_alpha   90.00
_cell.angle_beta   90.00
_cell.angle_gamma   90.00
#
_symmetry.space_group_name_H-M   'P 1'
#
loop_
_entity.id
_entity.type
_entity.pdbx_description
1 polymer ?
#
loop_
_entity_poly.entity_id
_entity_poly.type
_entity_poly.pdbx_seq_one_letter_code
_entity_poly.pdbx_strand_id
1 'polypeptide(L)'
;MDTEDLSGICASLGILEEEQTTNRMVYTKGDHCLDALKDLLRFLRRDDPQTREVFKQVCRWNIASKNLIPIIEHCQRDRNLVLNSVKVLVFLSMPIEPSSSDIPEQIEYLWNLKFFVTSSDAVAVIVSLLEGPLENLECELFSEDDWKLLQLVLTFFHWWFSGLSSSG
;
A
#
# COMPACT_ATOMS: atom_id res chain seq x y z
N MET A 1 9.40 19.96 6.21
CA MET A 1 8.41 19.20 5.42
C MET A 1 7.08 19.50 6.04
N ASP A 2 6.18 20.12 5.30
CA ASP A 2 4.94 20.65 5.87
C ASP A 2 3.99 19.47 6.13
N THR A 3 3.95 19.03 7.38
CA THR A 3 3.12 17.93 7.87
C THR A 3 1.64 18.17 7.60
N GLU A 4 1.24 19.44 7.47
CA GLU A 4 -0.10 19.88 7.09
C GLU A 4 -0.47 19.39 5.68
N ASP A 5 0.44 19.51 4.70
CA ASP A 5 0.19 19.05 3.32
C ASP A 5 -0.03 17.53 3.25
N LEU A 6 0.80 16.78 3.96
CA LEU A 6 0.69 15.31 4.01
C LEU A 6 -0.62 14.88 4.67
N SER A 7 -1.04 15.57 5.74
CA SER A 7 -2.29 15.27 6.45
C SER A 7 -3.52 15.51 5.58
N GLY A 8 -3.54 16.61 4.80
CA GLY A 8 -4.61 16.93 3.87
C GLY A 8 -4.73 15.88 2.77
N ILE A 9 -3.60 15.42 2.23
CA ILE A 9 -3.55 14.33 1.25
C ILE A 9 -4.15 13.05 1.84
N CYS A 10 -3.70 12.63 3.02
CA CYS A 10 -4.21 11.43 3.67
C CYS A 10 -5.72 11.51 3.99
N ALA A 11 -6.20 12.68 4.42
CA ALA A 11 -7.62 12.91 4.69
C ALA A 11 -8.49 12.82 3.41
N SER A 12 -7.95 13.21 2.26
CA SER A 12 -8.67 13.18 0.97
C SER A 12 -8.81 11.79 0.35
N LEU A 13 -8.20 10.75 0.94
CA LEU A 13 -8.29 9.38 0.43
C LEU A 13 -9.70 8.81 0.53
N GLY A 14 -10.39 9.04 1.65
CA GLY A 14 -11.72 8.51 1.90
C GLY A 14 -11.90 7.96 3.31
N ILE A 15 -13.06 7.37 3.55
CA ILE A 15 -13.50 6.93 4.88
C ILE A 15 -14.09 5.52 4.76
N LEU A 16 -13.75 4.66 5.73
CA LEU A 16 -14.37 3.36 5.93
C LEU A 16 -15.46 3.48 6.99
N GLU A 17 -16.70 3.19 6.63
CA GLU A 17 -17.85 3.30 7.52
C GLU A 17 -18.61 1.97 7.59
N GLU A 18 -19.26 1.72 8.73
CA GLU A 18 -20.15 0.58 8.89
C GLU A 18 -21.56 0.96 8.41
N GLU A 19 -22.06 0.27 7.40
CA GLU A 19 -23.40 0.49 6.87
C GLU A 19 -24.45 0.00 7.87
N GLN A 20 -25.26 0.92 8.39
CA GLN A 20 -26.22 0.69 9.48
C GLN A 20 -27.28 -0.40 9.18
N THR A 21 -27.55 -0.68 7.91
CA THR A 21 -28.60 -1.62 7.48
C THR A 21 -28.07 -3.03 7.25
N THR A 22 -26.84 -3.18 6.78
CA THR A 22 -26.25 -4.47 6.41
C THR A 22 -25.18 -4.93 7.39
N ASN A 23 -24.75 -4.06 8.31
CA ASN A 23 -23.63 -4.25 9.22
C ASN A 23 -22.33 -4.61 8.47
N ARG A 24 -22.21 -4.13 7.23
CA ARG A 24 -21.03 -4.33 6.37
C ARG A 24 -20.20 -3.07 6.33
N MET A 25 -18.89 -3.26 6.27
CA MET A 25 -17.96 -2.16 6.05
C MET A 25 -18.05 -1.71 4.59
N VAL A 26 -18.25 -0.41 4.37
CA VAL A 26 -18.31 0.23 3.06
C VAL A 26 -17.26 1.32 3.01
N TYR A 27 -16.38 1.25 2.00
CA TYR A 27 -15.40 2.29 1.77
C TYR A 27 -15.92 3.35 0.80
N THR A 28 -15.97 4.60 1.27
CA THR A 28 -16.30 5.76 0.43
C THR A 28 -15.02 6.49 0.09
N LYS A 29 -14.57 6.37 -1.17
CA LYS A 29 -13.40 7.10 -1.67
C LYS A 29 -13.68 8.60 -1.74
N GLY A 30 -12.68 9.43 -1.44
CA GLY A 30 -12.75 10.87 -1.67
C GLY A 30 -12.74 11.23 -3.16
N ASP A 31 -13.21 12.43 -3.49
CA ASP A 31 -13.36 12.92 -4.87
C ASP A 31 -12.04 12.89 -5.66
N HIS A 32 -10.92 13.15 -4.97
CA HIS A 32 -9.57 13.19 -5.55
C HIS A 32 -8.66 12.06 -5.02
N CYS A 33 -9.24 10.94 -4.59
CA CYS A 33 -8.52 9.81 -3.99
C CYS A 33 -7.32 9.32 -4.82
N LEU A 34 -7.46 9.20 -6.14
CA LEU A 34 -6.38 8.74 -7.02
C LEU A 34 -5.20 9.71 -7.05
N ASP A 35 -5.47 11.01 -7.07
CA ASP A 35 -4.41 12.02 -7.11
C ASP A 35 -3.74 12.13 -5.74
N ALA A 36 -4.51 12.00 -4.65
CA ALA A 36 -3.99 11.89 -3.30
C ALA A 36 -3.05 10.68 -3.13
N LEU A 37 -3.38 9.50 -3.68
CA LEU A 37 -2.48 8.34 -3.68
C LEU A 37 -1.18 8.62 -4.45
N LYS A 38 -1.26 9.29 -5.61
CA LYS A 38 -0.07 9.67 -6.38
C LYS A 38 0.80 10.68 -5.64
N ASP A 39 0.19 11.62 -4.93
CA ASP A 39 0.92 12.59 -4.12
C ASP A 39 1.56 11.94 -2.91
N LEU A 40 0.85 11.05 -2.21
CA LEU A 40 1.42 10.24 -1.13
C LEU A 40 2.63 9.42 -1.62
N LEU A 41 2.55 8.83 -2.82
CA LEU A 41 3.70 8.16 -3.44
C LEU A 41 4.87 9.12 -3.72
N ARG A 42 4.59 10.36 -4.14
CA ARG A 42 5.63 11.37 -4.36
C ARG A 42 6.33 11.75 -3.06
N PHE A 43 5.59 11.86 -1.95
CA PHE A 43 6.16 12.08 -0.63
C PHE A 43 7.03 10.91 -0.19
N LEU A 44 6.53 9.68 -0.25
CA LEU A 44 7.29 8.48 0.14
C LEU A 44 8.57 8.28 -0.70
N ARG A 45 8.54 8.60 -1.99
CA ARG A 45 9.74 8.51 -2.87
C ARG A 45 10.83 9.52 -2.52
N ARG A 46 10.45 10.65 -1.94
CA ARG A 46 11.37 11.74 -1.55
C ARG A 46 11.70 11.69 -0.06
N ASP A 47 11.12 10.74 0.67
CA ASP A 47 11.38 10.56 2.09
C ASP A 47 12.85 10.24 2.32
N ASP A 48 13.40 10.78 3.39
CA ASP A 48 14.80 10.57 3.71
C ASP A 48 15.01 9.11 4.15
N PRO A 49 15.95 8.36 3.54
CA PRO A 49 16.13 6.94 3.85
C PRO A 49 16.68 6.70 5.26
N GLN A 50 17.29 7.70 5.90
CA GLN A 50 17.78 7.60 7.27
C GLN A 50 16.71 7.94 8.29
N THR A 51 15.95 9.02 8.12
CA THR A 51 14.96 9.45 9.14
C THR A 51 13.58 8.86 8.90
N ARG A 52 13.20 8.62 7.64
CA ARG A 52 11.92 8.04 7.21
C ARG A 52 10.70 8.71 7.86
N GLU A 53 10.69 10.04 7.88
CA GLU A 53 9.67 10.82 8.59
C GLU A 53 8.29 10.69 7.93
N VAL A 54 8.20 10.67 6.60
CA VAL A 54 6.92 10.45 5.90
C VAL A 54 6.39 9.07 6.25
N PHE A 55 7.24 8.03 6.15
CA PHE A 55 6.89 6.66 6.49
C PHE A 55 6.38 6.56 7.93
N LYS A 56 7.14 7.05 8.93
CA LYS A 56 6.74 7.03 10.34
C LYS A 56 5.39 7.73 10.54
N GLN A 57 5.19 8.90 9.92
CA GLN A 57 3.94 9.65 10.06
C GLN A 57 2.73 8.93 9.45
N VAL A 58 2.88 8.37 8.24
CA VAL A 58 1.82 7.62 7.55
C VAL A 58 1.45 6.36 8.34
N CYS A 59 2.44 5.68 8.93
CA CYS A 59 2.22 4.53 9.80
C CYS A 59 1.52 4.94 11.11
N ARG A 60 1.93 6.05 11.76
CA ARG A 60 1.25 6.59 12.95
C ARG A 60 -0.24 6.86 12.73
N TRP A 61 -0.61 7.32 11.54
CA TRP A 61 -2.01 7.57 11.21
C TRP A 61 -2.80 6.31 10.83
N ASN A 62 -2.14 5.14 10.74
CA ASN A 62 -2.72 3.87 10.31
C ASN A 62 -3.37 3.94 8.92
N ILE A 63 -2.76 4.69 7.98
CA ILE A 63 -3.29 4.85 6.62
C ILE A 63 -3.45 3.52 5.89
N ALA A 64 -2.60 2.53 6.19
CA ALA A 64 -2.71 1.20 5.60
C ALA A 64 -4.05 0.51 5.95
N SER A 65 -4.39 0.44 7.24
CA SER A 65 -5.64 -0.18 7.71
C SER A 65 -6.88 0.67 7.41
N LYS A 66 -6.78 1.99 7.51
CA LYS A 66 -7.93 2.88 7.31
C LYS A 66 -8.29 3.14 5.85
N ASN A 67 -7.31 3.08 4.95
CA ASN A 67 -7.47 3.51 3.56
C ASN A 67 -6.92 2.49 2.56
N LEU A 68 -5.64 2.11 2.64
CA LEU A 68 -5.02 1.32 1.57
C LEU A 68 -5.67 -0.06 1.42
N ILE A 69 -5.85 -0.78 2.53
CA ILE A 69 -6.51 -2.10 2.55
C ILE A 69 -7.97 -1.97 2.07
N PRO A 70 -8.80 -1.08 2.63
CA PRO A 70 -10.16 -0.87 2.14
C PRO A 70 -10.26 -0.51 0.64
N ILE A 71 -9.34 0.31 0.12
CA ILE A 71 -9.29 0.63 -1.30
C ILE A 71 -9.01 -0.64 -2.12
N ILE A 72 -8.04 -1.45 -1.70
CA ILE A 72 -7.69 -2.69 -2.39
C ILE A 72 -8.90 -3.64 -2.39
N GLU A 73 -9.58 -3.82 -1.26
CA GLU A 73 -10.66 -4.79 -1.11
C GLU A 73 -11.98 -4.33 -1.77
N HIS A 74 -12.36 -3.06 -1.60
CA HIS A 74 -13.68 -2.58 -1.98
C HIS A 74 -13.70 -1.81 -3.31
N CYS A 75 -12.58 -1.31 -3.80
CA CYS A 75 -12.49 -0.54 -5.05
C CYS A 75 -11.90 -1.33 -6.23
N GLN A 76 -12.02 -2.66 -6.23
CA GLN A 76 -11.44 -3.55 -7.27
C GLN A 76 -11.84 -3.23 -8.72
N ARG A 77 -13.01 -2.58 -8.92
CA ARG A 77 -13.46 -2.13 -10.25
C ARG A 77 -12.59 -1.01 -10.83
N ASP A 78 -11.98 -0.20 -9.98
CA ASP A 78 -11.07 0.87 -10.37
C ASP A 78 -9.63 0.37 -10.21
N ARG A 79 -9.14 -0.33 -11.24
CA ARG A 79 -7.78 -0.91 -11.23
C ARG A 79 -6.71 0.15 -10.95
N ASN A 80 -6.87 1.39 -11.43
CA ASN A 80 -5.89 2.44 -11.18
C ASN A 80 -5.79 2.79 -9.69
N LEU A 81 -6.90 2.85 -8.97
CA LEU A 81 -6.89 3.03 -7.52
C LEU A 81 -6.18 1.89 -6.82
N VAL A 82 -6.56 0.64 -7.11
CA VAL A 82 -5.95 -0.55 -6.49
C VAL A 82 -4.44 -0.56 -6.73
N LEU A 83 -4.00 -0.35 -7.98
CA LEU A 83 -2.58 -0.37 -8.33
C LEU A 83 -1.78 0.73 -7.61
N ASN A 84 -2.34 1.93 -7.46
CA ASN A 84 -1.66 3.00 -6.72
C ASN A 84 -1.63 2.72 -5.21
N SER A 85 -2.68 2.12 -4.63
CA SER A 85 -2.67 1.66 -3.24
C SER A 85 -1.62 0.57 -2.99
N VAL A 86 -1.49 -0.40 -3.89
CA VAL A 86 -0.44 -1.43 -3.81
C VAL A 86 0.95 -0.82 -3.92
N LYS A 87 1.15 0.16 -4.82
CA LYS A 87 2.42 0.91 -4.88
C LYS A 87 2.72 1.60 -3.55
N VAL A 88 1.75 2.22 -2.89
CA VAL A 88 1.96 2.85 -1.58
C VAL A 88 2.38 1.78 -0.57
N LEU A 89 1.70 0.63 -0.51
CA LEU A 89 2.08 -0.49 0.35
C LEU A 89 3.50 -0.98 0.10
N VAL A 90 3.94 -1.07 -1.16
CA VAL A 90 5.32 -1.43 -1.53
C VAL A 90 6.34 -0.44 -0.95
N PHE A 91 6.08 0.86 -1.04
CA PHE A 91 6.97 1.88 -0.46
C PHE A 91 6.98 1.82 1.07
N LEU A 92 5.84 1.54 1.69
CA LEU A 92 5.76 1.37 3.14
C LEU A 92 6.45 0.07 3.61
N SER A 93 6.49 -0.98 2.80
CA SER A 93 7.12 -2.26 3.15
C SER A 93 8.62 -2.34 2.88
N MET A 94 9.24 -1.28 2.34
CA MET A 94 10.67 -1.23 2.07
C MET A 94 11.49 -1.50 3.34
N PRO A 95 12.64 -2.20 3.22
CA PRO A 95 13.48 -2.56 4.35
C PRO A 95 14.04 -1.31 5.03
N ILE A 96 14.32 -1.44 6.33
CA ILE A 96 14.94 -0.38 7.11
C ILE A 96 16.44 -0.41 6.81
N GLU A 97 16.98 0.74 6.40
CA GLU A 97 18.41 0.90 6.21
C GLU A 97 19.15 0.74 7.55
N PRO A 98 20.28 0.02 7.63
CA PRO A 98 21.03 -0.13 8.89
C PRO A 98 21.53 1.19 9.49
N SER A 99 21.63 2.24 8.66
CA SER A 99 22.02 3.59 9.08
C SER A 99 20.85 4.47 9.52
N SER A 100 19.64 3.92 9.54
CA SER A 100 18.42 4.67 9.85
C SER A 100 18.29 4.99 11.35
N SER A 101 17.63 6.09 11.68
CA SER A 101 17.27 6.44 13.05
C SER A 101 16.04 5.67 13.52
N ASP A 102 15.86 5.52 14.83
CA ASP A 102 14.63 4.99 15.42
C ASP A 102 14.23 3.59 14.90
N ILE A 103 15.22 2.76 14.56
CA ILE A 103 15.01 1.41 14.00
C ILE A 103 13.96 0.59 14.77
N PRO A 104 13.94 0.56 16.12
CA PRO A 104 12.92 -0.20 16.86
C PRO A 104 11.48 0.27 16.55
N GLU A 105 11.25 1.58 16.46
CA GLU A 105 9.92 2.14 16.13
C GLU A 105 9.53 1.79 14.70
N GLN A 106 10.48 1.87 13.76
CA GLN A 106 10.21 1.51 12.37
C GLN A 106 9.92 0.02 12.19
N ILE A 107 10.60 -0.86 12.95
CA ILE A 107 10.31 -2.29 12.98
C ILE A 107 8.87 -2.50 13.43
N GLU A 108 8.45 -1.86 14.53
CA GLU A 108 7.06 -1.95 15.02
C GLU A 108 6.05 -1.53 13.95
N TYR A 109 6.29 -0.43 13.24
CA TYR A 109 5.43 -0.01 12.13
C TYR A 109 5.37 -1.02 10.99
N LEU A 110 6.50 -1.62 10.60
CA LEU A 110 6.52 -2.67 9.58
C LEU A 110 5.79 -3.92 10.03
N TRP A 111 5.91 -4.32 11.29
CA TRP A 111 5.18 -5.46 11.85
C TRP A 111 3.67 -5.21 11.86
N ASN A 112 3.23 -4.03 12.28
CA ASN A 112 1.82 -3.66 12.28
C ASN A 112 1.26 -3.61 10.85
N LEU A 113 1.99 -3.00 9.91
CA LEU A 113 1.65 -3.01 8.49
C LEU A 113 1.48 -4.45 7.98
N LYS A 114 2.41 -5.33 8.36
CA LYS A 114 2.37 -6.73 7.96
C LYS A 114 1.15 -7.44 8.53
N PHE A 115 0.91 -7.28 9.83
CA PHE A 115 -0.25 -7.84 10.49
C PHE A 115 -1.55 -7.46 9.76
N PHE A 116 -1.79 -6.17 9.56
CA PHE A 116 -3.03 -5.69 8.93
C PHE A 116 -3.23 -6.26 7.53
N VAL A 117 -2.20 -6.24 6.67
CA VAL A 117 -2.37 -6.72 5.29
C VAL A 117 -2.55 -8.25 5.25
N THR A 118 -1.85 -9.06 6.07
CA THR A 118 -2.10 -10.52 6.13
C THR A 118 -3.41 -10.92 6.80
N SER A 119 -3.94 -10.11 7.71
CA SER A 119 -5.22 -10.38 8.36
C SER A 119 -6.43 -9.96 7.53
N SER A 120 -6.19 -9.43 6.32
CA SER A 120 -7.19 -8.90 5.40
C SER A 120 -7.24 -9.71 4.10
N ASP A 121 -8.25 -9.50 3.27
CA ASP A 121 -8.36 -10.10 1.93
C ASP A 121 -7.45 -9.41 0.90
N ALA A 122 -6.75 -8.33 1.30
CA ALA A 122 -5.87 -7.57 0.41
C ALA A 122 -4.82 -8.43 -0.28
N VAL A 123 -4.23 -9.43 0.39
CA VAL A 123 -3.26 -10.33 -0.24
C VAL A 123 -3.90 -11.13 -1.38
N ALA A 124 -5.10 -11.66 -1.18
CA ALA A 124 -5.82 -12.41 -2.21
C ALA A 124 -6.14 -11.51 -3.42
N VAL A 125 -6.58 -10.27 -3.17
CA VAL A 125 -6.84 -9.29 -4.24
C VAL A 125 -5.54 -8.89 -4.97
N ILE A 126 -4.43 -8.71 -4.26
CA ILE A 126 -3.14 -8.39 -4.90
C ILE A 126 -2.68 -9.52 -5.82
N VAL A 127 -2.86 -10.78 -5.40
CA VAL A 127 -2.52 -11.95 -6.22
C VAL A 127 -3.44 -12.05 -7.44
N SER A 128 -4.74 -11.77 -7.29
CA SER A 128 -5.68 -11.83 -8.43
C SER A 128 -5.38 -10.81 -9.53
N LEU A 129 -4.62 -9.74 -9.24
CA LEU A 129 -4.12 -8.82 -10.26
C LEU A 129 -3.27 -9.52 -11.33
N LEU A 130 -2.67 -10.67 -11.01
CA LEU A 130 -1.83 -11.45 -11.93
C LEU A 130 -2.62 -12.31 -12.93
N GLU A 131 -3.93 -12.49 -12.74
CA GLU A 131 -4.77 -13.33 -13.62
C GLU A 131 -4.62 -12.90 -15.10
N GLY A 132 -4.85 -11.61 -15.40
CA GLY A 132 -4.73 -11.09 -16.76
C GLY A 132 -3.31 -11.21 -17.36
N PRO A 133 -2.24 -10.76 -16.66
CA PRO A 133 -0.86 -10.95 -17.12
C PRO A 133 -0.50 -12.40 -17.41
N LEU A 134 -0.96 -13.35 -16.60
CA LEU A 134 -0.68 -14.78 -16.79
C LEU A 134 -1.43 -15.35 -17.99
N GLU A 135 -2.71 -15.01 -18.17
CA GLU A 135 -3.48 -15.38 -19.36
C GLU A 135 -2.84 -14.83 -20.65
N ASN A 136 -2.42 -13.56 -20.63
CA ASN A 136 -1.75 -12.93 -21.77
C ASN A 136 -0.39 -13.58 -22.07
N LEU A 137 0.32 -14.06 -21.04
CA LEU A 137 1.58 -14.78 -21.20
C LEU A 137 1.37 -16.12 -21.91
N GLU A 138 0.35 -16.89 -21.52
CA GLU A 138 0.01 -18.16 -22.18
C GLU A 138 -0.43 -17.96 -23.64
N CYS A 139 -1.08 -16.83 -23.94
CA CYS A 139 -1.54 -16.50 -25.29
C CYS A 139 -0.49 -15.81 -26.17
N GLU A 140 0.76 -15.66 -25.72
CA GLU A 140 1.82 -14.90 -26.41
C GLU A 140 1.47 -13.41 -26.69
N LEU A 141 0.56 -12.82 -25.89
CA LEU A 141 0.12 -11.42 -25.99
C LEU A 141 0.64 -10.54 -24.85
N PHE A 142 1.69 -10.99 -24.17
CA PHE A 142 2.24 -10.33 -22.98
C PHE A 142 2.76 -8.92 -23.29
N SER A 143 2.19 -7.93 -22.61
CA SER A 143 2.51 -6.52 -22.83
C SER A 143 3.49 -5.95 -21.81
N GLU A 144 4.03 -4.76 -22.11
CA GLU A 144 4.84 -3.99 -21.15
C GLU A 144 4.08 -3.63 -19.86
N ASP A 145 2.76 -3.44 -19.95
CA ASP A 145 1.94 -3.13 -18.78
C ASP A 145 1.70 -4.38 -17.92
N ASP A 146 1.60 -5.56 -18.53
CA ASP A 146 1.58 -6.85 -17.82
C ASP A 146 2.90 -7.09 -17.09
N TRP A 147 4.04 -6.78 -17.73
CA TRP A 147 5.35 -6.85 -17.08
C TRP A 147 5.45 -5.95 -15.85
N LYS A 148 5.03 -4.69 -15.97
CA LYS A 148 5.03 -3.74 -14.84
C LYS A 148 4.13 -4.22 -13.71
N LEU A 149 2.99 -4.84 -14.03
CA LEU A 149 2.07 -5.39 -13.04
C LEU A 149 2.68 -6.58 -12.32
N LEU A 150 3.26 -7.52 -13.06
CA LEU A 150 3.97 -8.66 -12.50
C LEU A 150 5.12 -8.19 -11.60
N GLN A 151 5.93 -7.24 -12.08
CA GLN A 151 7.02 -6.66 -11.31
C GLN A 151 6.51 -6.02 -10.01
N LEU A 152 5.41 -5.27 -10.05
CA LEU A 152 4.83 -4.63 -8.87
C LEU A 152 4.44 -5.67 -7.81
N VAL A 153 3.68 -6.70 -8.21
CA VAL A 153 3.20 -7.75 -7.29
C VAL A 153 4.37 -8.55 -6.72
N LEU A 154 5.33 -8.94 -7.56
CA LEU A 154 6.51 -9.67 -7.09
C LEU A 154 7.39 -8.81 -6.17
N THR A 155 7.53 -7.52 -6.46
CA THR A 155 8.26 -6.58 -5.60
C THR A 155 7.57 -6.44 -4.24
N PHE A 156 6.23 -6.36 -4.21
CA PHE A 156 5.46 -6.37 -2.98
C PHE A 156 5.77 -7.60 -2.14
N PHE A 157 5.68 -8.80 -2.71
CA PHE A 157 5.97 -10.05 -1.99
C PHE A 157 7.44 -10.16 -1.59
N HIS A 158 8.36 -9.73 -2.42
CA HIS A 158 9.78 -9.71 -2.08
C HIS A 158 10.03 -8.93 -0.79
N TRP A 159 9.54 -7.69 -0.71
CA TRP A 159 9.69 -6.88 0.51
C TRP A 159 8.90 -7.45 1.70
N TRP A 160 7.72 -8.01 1.42
CA TRP A 160 6.90 -8.67 2.42
C TRP A 160 7.67 -9.77 3.16
N PHE A 161 8.35 -10.65 2.41
CA PHE A 161 9.07 -11.79 2.96
C PHE A 161 10.48 -11.46 3.47
N SER A 162 11.15 -10.43 2.92
CA SER A 162 12.54 -10.09 3.31
C SER A 162 12.73 -9.76 4.81
N GLY A 163 11.69 -9.29 5.50
CA GLY A 163 11.75 -9.05 6.95
C GLY A 163 11.63 -10.29 7.86
N LEU A 164 11.36 -11.48 7.31
CA LEU A 164 11.24 -12.72 8.09
C LEU A 164 12.59 -13.43 8.34
N SER A 165 13.63 -13.05 7.60
CA SER A 165 14.96 -13.70 7.70
C SER A 165 15.91 -13.06 8.71
N SER A 166 15.46 -12.05 9.47
CA SER A 166 16.31 -11.30 10.42
C SER A 166 16.32 -11.86 11.85
N SER A 167 15.59 -12.94 12.11
CA SER A 167 15.58 -13.65 13.39
C SER A 167 16.26 -15.00 13.25
N GLY A 168 17.60 -14.96 13.23
CA GLY A 168 18.49 -16.12 13.30
C GLY A 168 19.63 -15.83 14.26
#